data_AF-A0A3N5JNC4-F1
#
_entry.id   AF-A0A3N5JNC4-F1
#
_cell.length_a   1.000
_cell.length_b   1.000
_cell.length_c   1.000
_cell.angle_alpha   90.00
_cell.angle_beta   90.00
_cell.angle_gamma   90.00
#
_symmetry.space_group_name_H-M   'P 1'
#
loop_
_entity.id
_entity.type
_entity.pdbx_description
1 polymer ?
#
loop_
_entity_poly.entity_id
_entity_poly.type
_entity_poly.pdbx_seq_one_letter_code
_entity_poly.pdbx_strand_id
1 'polypeptide(L)'
;EVTRAQYQRCVAAGACVPSLVSDDGPALPVVAIDAASAARYCAFVGGRLPTEAEWEKAARGADDRRRFPWGELYDGGLANHGRPPLRADASDGFAGLSPVGVMPGGASPYGLLDLAGNAWEWTGSLYEPYPLRAEAILPTDDDVRRGLRVMRGGCWRYSAEYCRSAHRHRFQGHLTYDYAGIRVALSHKGAASVTEEAAP
;
A
#
# COMPACT_ATOMS: atom_id res chain seq x y z
N GLU A 1 4.47 -0.23 6.04
CA GLU A 1 3.01 0.00 6.13
C GLU A 1 2.64 0.82 7.37
N VAL A 2 1.36 1.16 7.57
CA VAL A 2 0.85 1.71 8.85
C VAL A 2 0.70 0.59 9.87
N THR A 3 1.25 0.78 11.06
CA THR A 3 1.17 -0.18 12.17
C THR A 3 -0.18 -0.14 12.90
N ARG A 4 -0.53 -1.21 13.61
CA ARG A 4 -1.70 -1.26 14.51
C ARG A 4 -1.66 -0.14 15.54
N ALA A 5 -0.52 0.10 16.17
CA ALA A 5 -0.36 1.19 17.15
C ALA A 5 -0.57 2.59 16.54
N GLN A 6 -0.14 2.79 15.29
CA GLN A 6 -0.40 4.05 14.56
C GLN A 6 -1.90 4.21 14.28
N TYR A 7 -2.55 3.18 13.75
CA TYR A 7 -3.97 3.19 13.44
C TYR A 7 -4.84 3.40 14.69
N GLN A 8 -4.46 2.76 15.81
CA GLN A 8 -5.21 2.85 17.06
C GLN A 8 -5.28 4.26 17.64
N ARG A 9 -4.30 5.13 17.33
CA ARG A 9 -4.41 6.56 17.68
C ARG A 9 -5.52 7.28 16.92
N CYS A 10 -5.78 6.90 15.67
CA CYS A 10 -6.91 7.44 14.89
C CYS A 10 -8.25 6.96 15.45
N VAL A 11 -8.32 5.68 15.87
CA VAL A 11 -9.50 5.10 16.50
C VAL A 11 -9.78 5.76 17.85
N ALA A 12 -8.76 5.91 18.71
CA ALA A 12 -8.89 6.57 20.01
C ALA A 12 -9.30 8.05 19.88
N ALA A 13 -8.94 8.72 18.79
CA ALA A 13 -9.38 10.07 18.47
C ALA A 13 -10.82 10.15 17.90
N GLY A 14 -11.49 9.01 17.69
CA GLY A 14 -12.83 8.95 17.09
C GLY A 14 -12.86 9.21 15.58
N ALA A 15 -11.71 9.27 14.91
CA ALA A 15 -11.60 9.59 13.48
C ALA A 15 -11.64 8.35 12.58
N CYS A 16 -11.26 7.18 13.10
CA CYS A 16 -11.25 5.90 12.37
C CYS A 16 -12.20 4.88 13.01
N VAL A 17 -12.72 3.97 12.17
CA VAL A 17 -13.43 2.77 12.62
C VAL A 17 -12.39 1.72 13.05
N PRO A 18 -12.56 1.00 14.17
CA PRO A 18 -11.67 -0.08 14.55
C PRO A 18 -11.50 -1.13 13.44
N SER A 19 -10.29 -1.69 13.32
CA SER A 19 -10.05 -2.87 12.49
C SER A 19 -10.83 -4.08 13.02
N LEU A 20 -11.19 -5.01 12.12
CA LEU A 20 -11.88 -6.26 12.51
C LEU A 20 -10.97 -7.30 13.18
N VAL A 21 -9.65 -7.07 13.22
CA VAL A 21 -8.69 -7.91 13.96
C VAL A 21 -8.27 -7.24 15.27
N SER A 22 -7.83 -8.03 16.25
CA SER A 22 -7.36 -7.50 17.54
C SER A 22 -6.16 -6.54 17.37
N ASP A 23 -6.00 -5.62 18.32
CA ASP A 23 -4.91 -4.66 18.37
C ASP A 23 -3.62 -5.21 19.00
N ASP A 24 -3.58 -6.52 19.28
CA ASP A 24 -2.38 -7.25 19.69
C ASP A 24 -1.24 -7.05 18.66
N GLY A 25 0.01 -7.12 19.09
CA GLY A 25 1.14 -6.93 18.17
C GLY A 25 1.18 -5.50 17.60
N PRO A 26 1.45 -4.47 18.42
CA PRO A 26 1.38 -3.06 18.02
C PRO A 26 2.26 -2.67 16.83
N ALA A 27 3.33 -3.44 16.57
CA ALA A 27 4.26 -3.24 15.47
C ALA A 27 3.84 -3.94 14.16
N LEU A 28 2.82 -4.81 14.18
CA LEU A 28 2.27 -5.41 12.97
C LEU A 28 1.54 -4.35 12.13
N PRO A 29 1.45 -4.51 10.81
CA PRO A 29 0.63 -3.63 9.99
C PRO A 29 -0.85 -3.76 10.40
N VAL A 30 -1.58 -2.64 10.31
CA VAL A 30 -3.04 -2.68 10.38
C VAL A 30 -3.56 -3.34 9.12
N VAL A 31 -4.49 -4.28 9.29
CA VAL A 31 -5.18 -5.00 8.20
C VAL A 31 -6.67 -5.07 8.50
N ALA A 32 -7.46 -5.80 7.70
CA ALA A 32 -8.90 -5.98 7.91
C ALA A 32 -9.66 -4.63 7.97
N ILE A 33 -9.25 -3.70 7.11
CA ILE A 33 -9.90 -2.41 6.88
C ILE A 33 -10.24 -2.27 5.40
N ASP A 34 -11.37 -1.62 5.12
CA ASP A 34 -11.81 -1.35 3.76
C ASP A 34 -11.10 -0.10 3.20
N ALA A 35 -11.29 0.16 1.91
CA ALA A 35 -10.61 1.28 1.26
C ALA A 35 -11.06 2.66 1.80
N ALA A 36 -12.29 2.76 2.33
CA ALA A 36 -12.79 3.98 2.93
C ALA A 36 -12.12 4.27 4.29
N SER A 37 -11.97 3.25 5.13
CA SER A 37 -11.27 3.33 6.43
C SER A 37 -9.78 3.60 6.23
N ALA A 38 -9.19 3.02 5.18
CA ALA A 38 -7.84 3.32 4.74
C ALA A 38 -7.66 4.81 4.40
N ALA A 39 -8.54 5.35 3.54
CA ALA A 39 -8.51 6.77 3.15
C ALA A 39 -8.75 7.71 4.35
N ARG A 40 -9.66 7.34 5.28
CA ARG A 40 -9.88 8.08 6.52
C ARG A 40 -8.63 8.20 7.38
N TYR A 41 -7.90 7.11 7.57
CA TYR A 41 -6.64 7.16 8.31
C TYR A 41 -5.61 8.05 7.62
N CYS A 42 -5.47 7.93 6.30
CA CYS A 42 -4.57 8.81 5.55
C CYS A 42 -4.92 10.28 5.75
N ALA A 43 -6.21 10.65 5.67
CA ALA A 43 -6.67 12.02 5.90
C ALA A 43 -6.41 12.48 7.35
N PHE A 44 -6.63 11.61 8.34
CA PHE A 44 -6.35 11.91 9.75
C PHE A 44 -4.89 12.31 10.00
N VAL A 45 -3.94 11.69 9.29
CA VAL A 45 -2.51 12.04 9.38
C VAL A 45 -2.08 13.12 8.38
N GLY A 46 -3.02 13.80 7.72
CA GLY A 46 -2.74 14.87 6.76
C GLY A 46 -2.21 14.40 5.40
N GLY A 47 -2.43 13.13 5.07
CA GLY A 47 -2.04 12.51 3.80
C GLY A 47 -3.24 12.00 2.99
N ARG A 48 -2.94 11.10 2.05
CA ARG A 48 -3.90 10.39 1.20
C ARG A 48 -3.39 8.98 0.89
N LEU A 49 -4.24 8.16 0.27
CA LEU A 49 -3.75 6.94 -0.36
C LEU A 49 -2.81 7.29 -1.53
N PRO A 50 -1.73 6.52 -1.73
CA PRO A 50 -0.94 6.63 -2.95
C PRO A 50 -1.82 6.27 -4.15
N THR A 51 -1.59 6.91 -5.29
CA THR A 51 -2.04 6.35 -6.58
C THR A 51 -1.26 5.07 -6.85
N GLU A 52 -1.80 4.19 -7.70
CA GLU A 52 -1.07 3.01 -8.17
C GLU A 52 0.29 3.38 -8.80
N ALA A 53 0.33 4.45 -9.60
CA ALA A 53 1.55 4.90 -10.26
C ALA A 53 2.61 5.38 -9.27
N GLU A 54 2.21 6.14 -8.24
CA GLU A 54 3.12 6.56 -7.17
C GLU A 54 3.64 5.37 -6.37
N TRP A 55 2.77 4.39 -6.07
CA TRP A 55 3.16 3.18 -5.37
C TRP A 55 4.21 2.40 -6.17
N GLU A 56 3.95 2.18 -7.47
CA GLU A 56 4.88 1.45 -8.34
C GLU A 56 6.20 2.20 -8.49
N LYS A 57 6.15 3.53 -8.64
CA LYS A 57 7.33 4.38 -8.69
C LYS A 57 8.14 4.25 -7.40
N ALA A 58 7.47 4.23 -6.25
CA ALA A 58 8.12 4.09 -4.95
C ALA A 58 8.81 2.73 -4.78
N ALA A 59 8.24 1.67 -5.37
CA ALA A 59 8.81 0.32 -5.37
C ALA A 59 9.96 0.15 -6.37
N ARG A 60 9.81 0.61 -7.61
CA ARG A 60 10.78 0.38 -8.71
C ARG A 60 11.88 1.44 -8.78
N GLY A 61 11.63 2.66 -8.31
CA GLY A 61 12.52 3.78 -8.57
C GLY A 61 12.46 4.26 -10.01
N ALA A 62 13.60 4.68 -10.57
CA ALA A 62 13.70 5.13 -11.97
C ALA A 62 13.99 4.00 -12.98
N ASP A 63 14.25 2.79 -12.49
CA ASP A 63 14.70 1.66 -13.30
C ASP A 63 13.55 0.70 -13.60
N ASP A 64 13.33 0.42 -14.89
CA ASP A 64 12.30 -0.50 -15.36
C ASP A 64 12.71 -1.98 -15.26
N ARG A 65 13.97 -2.30 -14.94
CA ARG A 65 14.44 -3.68 -14.80
C ARG A 65 14.19 -4.28 -13.41
N ARG A 66 13.83 -3.46 -12.43
CA ARG A 66 13.53 -3.91 -11.06
C ARG A 66 12.20 -4.63 -10.99
N ARG A 67 12.27 -5.96 -10.91
CA ARG A 67 11.10 -6.84 -10.75
C ARG A 67 10.56 -6.82 -9.32
N PHE A 68 11.43 -6.61 -8.33
CA PHE A 68 11.14 -6.41 -6.91
C PHE A 68 11.76 -5.09 -6.43
N PRO A 69 11.38 -4.58 -5.24
CA PRO A 69 11.96 -3.34 -4.73
C PRO A 69 13.48 -3.35 -4.66
N TRP A 70 14.07 -4.46 -4.20
CA TRP A 70 15.52 -4.62 -4.05
C TRP A 70 16.27 -4.87 -5.37
N GLY A 71 15.62 -5.39 -6.42
CA GLY A 71 16.32 -5.74 -7.65
C GLY A 71 15.50 -6.57 -8.65
N GLU A 72 16.18 -7.10 -9.66
CA GLU A 72 15.57 -7.97 -10.68
C GLU A 72 15.39 -9.41 -10.17
N LEU A 73 16.39 -9.94 -9.49
CA LEU A 73 16.41 -11.32 -9.01
C LEU A 73 15.53 -11.51 -7.77
N TYR A 74 14.82 -12.64 -7.76
CA TYR A 74 14.02 -13.06 -6.62
C TYR A 74 14.95 -13.51 -5.47
N ASP A 75 14.62 -13.04 -4.28
CA ASP A 75 15.19 -13.52 -3.02
C ASP A 75 14.05 -13.55 -1.98
N GLY A 76 13.65 -14.75 -1.55
CA GLY A 76 12.55 -14.94 -0.61
C GLY A 76 12.87 -14.50 0.81
N GLY A 77 14.16 -14.32 1.15
CA GLY A 77 14.56 -13.81 2.48
C GLY A 77 14.37 -12.30 2.65
N LEU A 78 13.96 -11.59 1.60
CA LEU A 78 13.84 -10.13 1.59
C LEU A 78 12.39 -9.63 1.67
N ALA A 79 11.41 -10.53 1.71
CA ALA A 79 9.99 -10.20 1.82
C ALA A 79 9.22 -11.25 2.61
N ASN A 80 8.20 -10.83 3.36
CA ASN A 80 7.28 -11.74 4.05
C ASN A 80 6.20 -12.21 3.07
N HIS A 81 6.24 -13.46 2.62
CA HIS A 81 5.29 -13.95 1.63
C HIS A 81 4.98 -15.44 1.82
N GLY A 82 3.82 -15.85 1.33
CA GLY A 82 3.43 -17.26 1.35
C GLY A 82 3.99 -18.05 0.18
N ARG A 83 3.44 -19.24 0.00
CA ARG A 83 3.69 -20.13 -1.15
C ARG A 83 2.39 -20.53 -1.85
N PRO A 84 2.46 -21.01 -3.10
CA PRO A 84 1.31 -21.57 -3.77
C PRO A 84 0.67 -22.73 -2.96
N PRO A 85 -0.65 -22.92 -3.02
CA PRO A 85 -1.64 -22.14 -3.76
C PRO A 85 -2.39 -21.14 -2.86
N LEU A 86 -1.69 -20.29 -2.09
CA LEU A 86 -2.20 -19.41 -1.01
C LEU A 86 -2.04 -20.00 0.40
N ARG A 87 -0.83 -20.44 0.70
CA ARG A 87 -0.48 -20.99 2.00
C ARG A 87 0.58 -20.11 2.64
N ALA A 88 0.27 -19.57 3.80
CA ALA A 88 1.28 -19.02 4.68
C ALA A 88 2.32 -20.08 4.99
N ASP A 89 3.58 -19.69 4.93
CA ASP A 89 4.65 -20.52 5.39
C ASP A 89 5.67 -19.66 6.12
N ALA A 90 6.21 -20.19 7.22
CA ALA A 90 7.14 -19.45 8.06
C ALA A 90 8.59 -19.61 7.58
N SER A 91 8.83 -19.82 6.27
CA SER A 91 10.20 -19.97 5.76
C SER A 91 11.01 -18.68 5.85
N ASP A 92 10.32 -17.53 5.86
CA ASP A 92 10.85 -16.20 6.12
C ASP A 92 10.92 -15.84 7.63
N GLY A 93 10.51 -16.77 8.50
CA GLY A 93 10.44 -16.60 9.96
C GLY A 93 9.06 -16.19 10.50
N PHE A 94 8.06 -15.94 9.65
CA PHE A 94 6.74 -15.45 10.06
C PHE A 94 5.61 -16.31 9.50
N ALA A 95 4.79 -16.90 10.39
CA ALA A 95 3.61 -17.68 9.98
C ALA A 95 2.41 -16.79 9.54
N GLY A 96 2.61 -15.47 9.48
CA GLY A 96 1.59 -14.44 9.41
C GLY A 96 2.20 -13.09 9.06
N LEU A 97 1.52 -12.01 9.43
CA LEU A 97 2.11 -10.67 9.39
C LEU A 97 3.40 -10.60 10.19
N SER A 98 4.36 -9.83 9.70
CA SER A 98 5.60 -9.49 10.38
C SER A 98 5.55 -8.06 10.91
N PRO A 99 6.31 -7.72 11.96
CA PRO A 99 6.51 -6.34 12.36
C PRO A 99 6.97 -5.49 11.17
N VAL A 100 6.38 -4.30 11.02
CA VAL A 100 6.70 -3.39 9.91
C VAL A 100 8.20 -3.06 9.93
N GLY A 101 8.85 -3.19 8.78
CA GLY A 101 10.26 -2.85 8.58
C GLY A 101 11.27 -3.87 9.09
N VAL A 102 10.84 -5.09 9.47
CA VAL A 102 11.76 -6.12 10.01
C VAL A 102 12.70 -6.73 8.95
N MET A 103 12.42 -6.53 7.66
CA MET A 103 13.23 -7.03 6.54
C MET A 103 13.95 -5.87 5.80
N PRO A 104 15.02 -5.29 6.38
CA PRO A 104 15.68 -4.11 5.82
C PRO A 104 16.32 -4.34 4.45
N GLY A 105 16.71 -5.59 4.13
CA GLY A 105 17.26 -5.94 2.81
C GLY A 105 16.22 -5.84 1.68
N GLY A 106 14.92 -5.80 2.00
CA GLY A 106 13.83 -5.65 1.04
C GLY A 106 13.55 -4.21 0.59
N ALA A 107 14.40 -3.25 0.96
CA ALA A 107 14.18 -1.84 0.67
C ALA A 107 14.13 -1.54 -0.84
N SER A 108 13.24 -0.61 -1.21
CA SER A 108 13.25 0.01 -2.55
C SER A 108 14.44 0.96 -2.72
N PRO A 109 14.72 1.45 -3.95
CA PRO A 109 15.77 2.44 -4.20
C PRO A 109 15.60 3.76 -3.43
N TYR A 110 14.39 4.03 -2.93
CA TYR A 110 14.09 5.19 -2.11
C TYR A 110 14.06 4.88 -0.60
N GLY A 111 14.46 3.67 -0.21
CA GLY A 111 14.54 3.24 1.19
C GLY A 111 13.20 2.81 1.80
N LEU A 112 12.15 2.63 1.00
CA LEU A 112 10.86 2.16 1.52
C LEU A 112 10.89 0.65 1.73
N LEU A 113 10.52 0.21 2.93
CA LEU A 113 10.38 -1.19 3.31
C LEU A 113 8.95 -1.69 3.08
N ASP A 114 8.82 -3.02 3.06
CA ASP A 114 7.55 -3.74 2.96
C ASP A 114 6.71 -3.35 1.73
N LEU A 115 7.39 -2.97 0.63
CA LEU A 115 6.73 -2.80 -0.68
C LEU A 115 6.58 -4.13 -1.43
N ALA A 116 7.11 -5.21 -0.88
CA ALA A 116 6.94 -6.57 -1.35
C ALA A 116 6.64 -7.46 -0.13
N GLY A 117 5.48 -8.12 -0.14
CA GLY A 117 5.02 -8.98 0.95
C GLY A 117 4.36 -8.24 2.10
N ASN A 118 4.31 -8.90 3.26
CA ASN A 118 3.65 -8.51 4.50
C ASN A 118 2.14 -8.26 4.30
N ALA A 119 1.66 -7.04 4.05
CA ALA A 119 0.26 -6.75 3.72
C ALA A 119 0.09 -6.15 2.33
N TRP A 120 -1.02 -6.50 1.67
CA TRP A 120 -1.46 -5.77 0.48
C TRP A 120 -1.77 -4.33 0.84
N GLU A 121 -1.42 -3.37 -0.01
CA GLU A 121 -1.66 -1.95 0.27
C GLU A 121 -2.76 -1.39 -0.63
N TRP A 122 -3.83 -0.86 -0.03
CA TRP A 122 -4.86 -0.09 -0.75
C TRP A 122 -4.26 1.13 -1.44
N THR A 123 -4.66 1.36 -2.70
CA THR A 123 -4.36 2.60 -3.44
C THR A 123 -5.61 3.44 -3.66
N GLY A 124 -5.42 4.72 -3.99
CA GLY A 124 -6.49 5.62 -4.41
C GLY A 124 -7.02 5.32 -5.82
N SER A 125 -6.37 4.43 -6.57
CA SER A 125 -6.69 4.13 -7.97
C SER A 125 -7.79 3.08 -8.11
N LEU A 126 -8.71 3.31 -9.05
CA LEU A 126 -9.63 2.29 -9.52
C LEU A 126 -8.91 1.31 -10.45
N TYR A 127 -9.47 0.12 -10.58
CA TYR A 127 -8.90 -0.89 -11.46
C TYR A 127 -9.33 -0.65 -12.92
N GLU A 128 -8.44 -0.03 -13.70
CA GLU A 128 -8.64 0.25 -15.13
C GLU A 128 -7.58 -0.42 -16.03
N PRO A 129 -7.93 -0.73 -17.31
CA PRO A 129 -6.96 -1.17 -18.32
C PRO A 129 -5.87 -0.13 -18.58
N TYR A 130 -4.69 -0.58 -19.00
CA TYR A 130 -3.64 0.32 -19.48
C TYR A 130 -3.81 0.67 -20.97
N PRO A 131 -3.29 1.83 -21.44
CA PRO A 131 -2.67 2.89 -20.64
C PRO A 131 -3.69 3.57 -19.73
N LEU A 132 -3.26 3.98 -18.52
CA LEU A 132 -4.10 4.82 -17.65
C LEU A 132 -4.39 6.08 -18.45
N ARG A 133 -5.66 6.38 -18.70
CA ARG A 133 -6.04 7.55 -19.50
C ARG A 133 -5.48 8.80 -18.83
N ALA A 134 -4.69 9.57 -19.57
CA ALA A 134 -3.93 10.72 -19.06
C ALA A 134 -4.86 11.80 -18.48
N GLU A 135 -6.10 11.84 -18.95
CA GLU A 135 -7.20 12.61 -18.38
C GLU A 135 -8.07 11.69 -17.52
N ALA A 136 -7.63 11.39 -16.30
CA ALA A 136 -8.49 10.76 -15.31
C ALA A 136 -9.61 11.75 -14.93
N ILE A 137 -10.67 11.78 -15.74
CA ILE A 137 -12.01 12.15 -15.32
C ILE A 137 -12.26 11.36 -14.03
N LEU A 138 -12.82 12.03 -13.02
CA LEU A 138 -13.34 11.39 -11.82
C LEU A 138 -13.99 10.03 -12.18
N PRO A 139 -13.82 8.99 -11.34
CA PRO A 139 -14.40 7.68 -11.57
C PRO A 139 -15.74 7.74 -12.31
N THR A 140 -15.89 7.03 -13.44
CA THR A 140 -17.22 6.89 -14.01
C THR A 140 -18.11 6.19 -13.00
N ASP A 141 -19.40 6.51 -12.97
CA ASP A 141 -20.34 5.86 -12.05
C ASP A 141 -20.32 4.32 -12.18
N ASP A 142 -19.84 3.73 -13.29
CA ASP A 142 -19.72 2.26 -13.46
C ASP A 142 -18.56 1.64 -12.69
N ASP A 143 -17.41 2.32 -12.61
CA ASP A 143 -16.25 1.85 -11.87
C ASP A 143 -16.46 2.02 -10.35
N VAL A 144 -17.20 3.07 -9.96
CA VAL A 144 -17.76 3.20 -8.60
C VAL A 144 -18.79 2.11 -8.32
N ARG A 145 -19.69 1.79 -9.27
CA ARG A 145 -20.70 0.71 -9.14
C ARG A 145 -20.07 -0.68 -8.99
N ARG A 146 -18.96 -0.97 -9.68
CA ARG A 146 -18.20 -2.24 -9.50
C ARG A 146 -17.30 -2.22 -8.27
N GLY A 147 -16.93 -1.03 -7.80
CA GLY A 147 -16.21 -0.80 -6.54
C GLY A 147 -14.82 -1.44 -6.48
N LEU A 148 -14.22 -1.80 -7.62
CA LEU A 148 -12.92 -2.48 -7.64
C LEU A 148 -11.77 -1.48 -7.55
N ARG A 149 -10.95 -1.64 -6.51
CA ARG A 149 -9.77 -0.81 -6.28
C ARG A 149 -8.50 -1.62 -6.45
N VAL A 150 -7.45 -0.95 -6.89
CA VAL A 150 -6.13 -1.54 -7.01
C VAL A 150 -5.51 -1.71 -5.63
N MET A 151 -4.99 -2.90 -5.35
CA MET A 151 -4.00 -3.14 -4.30
C MET A 151 -2.66 -3.53 -4.92
N ARG A 152 -1.58 -3.20 -4.21
CA ARG A 152 -0.19 -3.49 -4.62
C ARG A 152 0.60 -4.15 -3.50
N GLY A 153 1.73 -4.78 -3.84
CA GLY A 153 2.72 -5.27 -2.88
C GLY A 153 2.70 -6.77 -2.57
N GLY A 154 1.59 -7.48 -2.77
CA GLY A 154 1.49 -8.86 -2.28
C GLY A 154 1.25 -8.91 -0.77
N CYS A 155 1.24 -10.11 -0.19
CA CYS A 155 1.13 -10.28 1.26
C CYS A 155 1.66 -11.65 1.71
N TRP A 156 1.73 -11.87 3.03
CA TRP A 156 2.16 -13.11 3.71
C TRP A 156 1.39 -14.39 3.31
N ARG A 157 0.21 -14.28 2.67
CA ARG A 157 -0.56 -15.45 2.20
C ARG A 157 -0.24 -15.85 0.75
N TYR A 158 0.24 -14.90 -0.06
CA TYR A 158 0.38 -15.08 -1.51
C TYR A 158 1.83 -15.37 -1.87
N SER A 159 2.04 -16.06 -3.00
CA SER A 159 3.40 -16.36 -3.47
C SER A 159 4.17 -15.10 -3.87
N ALA A 160 5.49 -15.22 -3.93
CA ALA A 160 6.40 -14.15 -4.38
C ALA A 160 6.03 -13.53 -5.74
N GLU A 161 5.28 -14.22 -6.60
CA GLU A 161 4.82 -13.66 -7.88
C GLU A 161 3.95 -12.41 -7.70
N TYR A 162 3.18 -12.34 -6.62
CA TYR A 162 2.31 -11.22 -6.27
C TYR A 162 3.10 -10.05 -5.65
N CYS A 163 4.34 -10.32 -5.21
CA CYS A 163 5.23 -9.32 -4.61
C CYS A 163 6.06 -8.55 -5.65
N ARG A 164 5.87 -8.82 -6.96
CA ARG A 164 6.56 -8.08 -8.02
C ARG A 164 6.09 -6.63 -8.02
N SER A 165 7.02 -5.69 -8.21
CA SER A 165 6.75 -4.26 -8.12
C SER A 165 5.69 -3.79 -9.13
N ALA A 166 5.57 -4.43 -10.30
CA ALA A 166 4.55 -4.12 -11.31
C ALA A 166 3.27 -4.98 -11.20
N HIS A 167 3.15 -5.87 -10.21
CA HIS A 167 1.98 -6.74 -10.05
C HIS A 167 0.78 -5.95 -9.55
N ARG A 168 -0.31 -5.98 -10.31
CA ARG A 168 -1.58 -5.32 -9.97
C ARG A 168 -2.59 -6.36 -9.58
N HIS A 169 -3.26 -6.17 -8.45
CA HIS A 169 -4.43 -6.95 -8.10
C HIS A 169 -5.61 -6.03 -7.79
N ARG A 170 -6.81 -6.60 -7.70
CA ARG A 170 -8.07 -5.86 -7.62
C ARG A 170 -8.99 -6.54 -6.64
N PHE A 171 -9.60 -5.73 -5.79
CA PHE A 171 -10.47 -6.18 -4.72
C PHE A 171 -11.67 -5.25 -4.59
N GLN A 172 -12.75 -5.73 -4.01
CA GLN A 172 -13.91 -4.90 -3.73
C GLN A 172 -13.56 -3.93 -2.59
N GLY A 173 -13.58 -2.63 -2.89
CA GLY A 173 -13.13 -1.58 -1.98
C GLY A 173 -13.97 -1.42 -0.71
N HIS A 174 -15.20 -1.95 -0.69
CA HIS A 174 -16.10 -1.95 0.47
C HIS A 174 -15.95 -3.20 1.34
N LEU A 175 -15.15 -4.18 0.91
CA LEU A 175 -14.84 -5.36 1.71
C LEU A 175 -13.53 -5.16 2.47
N THR A 176 -13.44 -5.86 3.60
CA THR A 176 -12.23 -5.97 4.42
C THR A 176 -11.54 -7.29 4.16
N TYR A 177 -10.20 -7.29 4.17
CA TYR A 177 -9.40 -8.51 4.05
C TYR A 177 -8.34 -8.53 5.16
N ASP A 178 -8.15 -9.66 5.82
CA ASP A 178 -7.20 -9.83 6.95
C ASP A 178 -5.71 -9.76 6.55
N TYR A 179 -5.45 -9.44 5.29
CA TYR A 179 -4.15 -9.21 4.71
C TYR A 179 -4.07 -7.88 3.94
N ALA A 180 -5.12 -7.07 3.94
CA ALA A 180 -5.16 -5.77 3.27
C ALA A 180 -4.99 -4.64 4.29
N GLY A 181 -3.86 -3.95 4.18
CA GLY A 181 -3.47 -2.79 4.98
C GLY A 181 -3.29 -1.55 4.12
N ILE A 182 -2.46 -0.64 4.61
CA ILE A 182 -2.34 0.71 4.06
C ILE A 182 -0.92 1.29 4.16
N ARG A 183 -0.64 2.19 3.22
CA ARG A 183 0.49 3.13 3.26
C ARG A 183 -0.02 4.53 2.95
N VAL A 184 0.60 5.51 3.57
CA VAL A 184 0.24 6.93 3.40
C VAL A 184 1.18 7.57 2.38
N ALA A 185 0.59 8.33 1.45
CA ALA A 185 1.31 9.30 0.63
C ALA A 185 1.02 10.72 1.14
N LEU A 186 2.04 11.58 1.11
CA LEU A 186 1.90 13.00 1.40
C LEU A 186 1.99 13.77 0.09
N SER A 187 1.08 14.71 -0.13
CA SER A 187 1.17 15.63 -1.26
C SER A 187 2.29 16.63 -1.00
N HIS A 188 3.12 16.89 -2.01
CA HIS A 188 4.09 17.97 -1.94
C HIS A 188 3.35 19.31 -1.84
N LYS A 189 3.57 20.07 -0.78
CA LYS A 189 3.14 21.48 -0.74
C LYS A 189 4.06 22.21 -1.71
N GLY A 190 3.59 22.49 -2.91
CA GLY A 190 4.36 23.29 -3.87
C GLY A 190 4.83 24.58 -3.19
N ALA A 191 6.04 25.02 -3.51
CA ALA A 191 6.50 26.36 -3.12
C ALA A 191 5.44 27.36 -3.55
N ALA A 192 4.95 28.18 -2.62
CA ALA A 192 4.05 29.28 -2.95
C ALA A 192 4.69 30.07 -4.10
N SER A 193 3.98 30.17 -5.23
CA SER A 193 4.38 31.07 -6.31
C SER A 193 4.49 32.45 -5.68
N VAL A 194 5.72 32.96 -5.60
CA VAL A 194 5.96 34.37 -5.28
C VAL A 194 5.29 35.14 -6.40
N THR A 195 4.13 35.71 -6.11
CA THR A 195 3.55 36.75 -6.93
C THR A 195 4.49 37.93 -6.80
N GLU A 196 5.32 38.13 -7.82
CA GLU A 196 6.10 39.34 -7.98
C GLU A 196 5.11 40.45 -8.36
N GLU A 197 4.55 41.10 -7.34
CA GLU A 197 3.76 42.31 -7.49
C GLU A 197 4.73 43.50 -7.59
N ALA A 198 4.70 44.09 -8.77
CA ALA A 198 5.30 45.31 -9.30
C ALA A 198 6.04 46.30 -8.37
N ALA A 199 7.05 46.95 -8.95
CA ALA A 199 7.46 48.30 -8.58
C ALA A 199 7.63 49.16 -9.86
N PRO A 200 7.45 50.50 -9.75
CA PRO A 200 6.83 51.38 -10.75
C PRO A 200 7.68 51.76 -11.96
#